data_AF-A0A8S2RM47-F1
#
_entry.id   AF-A0A8S2RM47-F1
#
_cell.length_a   1.000
_cell.length_b   1.000
_cell.length_c   1.000
_cell.angle_alpha   90.00
_cell.angle_beta   90.00
_cell.angle_gamma   90.00
#
_symmetry.space_group_name_H-M   'P 1'
#
loop_
_entity.id
_entity.type
_entity.pdbx_description
1 polymer ?
#
loop_
_entity_poly.entity_id
_entity_poly.type
_entity_poly.pdbx_seq_one_letter_code
_entity_poly.pdbx_strand_id
1 'polypeptide(L)'
;GDQEDALNIQYDYGSVMHYPRDAFSKNGQTTIEPLQSNVTLGERITLSANDIQEVRNFYNCTGTDHTLPATTTTSTSTTTTTKSELINA
;
A
#
# COMPACT_ATOMS: atom_id res chain seq x y z
N GLY A 1 11.84 -25.55 0.16
CA GLY A 1 12.62 -24.29 0.12
C GLY A 1 11.71 -23.31 -0.56
N ASP A 2 10.97 -22.58 0.25
CA ASP A 2 9.53 -22.37 0.03
C ASP A 2 9.30 -21.05 -0.70
N GLN A 3 9.54 -21.06 -2.01
CA GLN A 3 9.52 -19.86 -2.83
C GLN A 3 8.75 -20.09 -4.14
N GLU A 4 7.50 -20.56 -4.08
CA GLU A 4 6.75 -20.82 -5.33
C GLU A 4 5.28 -20.34 -5.32
N ASP A 5 4.85 -19.56 -4.33
CA ASP A 5 3.46 -19.04 -4.28
C ASP A 5 3.37 -17.50 -4.40
N ALA A 6 4.50 -16.79 -4.41
CA ALA A 6 4.53 -15.32 -4.45
C ALA A 6 4.53 -14.75 -5.89
N LEU A 7 4.29 -15.57 -6.92
CA LEU A 7 4.34 -15.17 -8.34
C LEU A 7 5.63 -14.39 -8.72
N ASN A 8 6.75 -14.65 -8.03
CA ASN A 8 8.02 -13.93 -8.14
C ASN A 8 7.93 -12.42 -7.83
N ILE A 9 7.03 -12.00 -6.92
CA ILE A 9 6.87 -10.63 -6.43
C ILE A 9 7.48 -10.51 -5.03
N GLN A 10 8.20 -9.42 -4.79
CA GLN A 10 8.85 -9.13 -3.50
C GLN A 10 7.83 -8.68 -2.45
N TYR A 11 8.14 -8.96 -1.18
CA TYR A 11 7.34 -8.50 -0.04
C TYR A 11 7.15 -6.99 -0.06
N ASP A 12 5.89 -6.55 0.01
CA ASP A 12 5.52 -5.14 -0.03
C ASP A 12 4.91 -4.70 1.31
N TYR A 13 5.68 -3.93 2.08
CA TYR A 13 5.24 -3.33 3.34
C TYR A 13 4.04 -2.38 3.16
N GLY A 14 3.89 -1.80 1.97
CA GLY A 14 2.82 -0.88 1.59
C GLY A 14 1.63 -1.54 0.89
N SER A 15 1.61 -2.87 0.77
CA SER A 15 0.45 -3.60 0.25
C SER A 15 -0.80 -3.27 1.06
N VAL A 16 -1.95 -3.13 0.39
CA VAL A 16 -3.25 -2.93 1.04
C VAL A 16 -3.63 -4.10 1.96
N MET A 17 -3.03 -5.26 1.70
CA MET A 17 -3.21 -6.50 2.46
C MET A 17 -2.31 -6.56 3.70
N HIS A 18 -1.31 -5.68 3.81
CA HIS A 18 -0.42 -5.65 4.96
C HIS A 18 -1.15 -5.10 6.21
N TYR A 19 -0.98 -5.76 7.35
CA TYR A 19 -1.55 -5.29 8.62
C TYR A 19 -0.81 -4.05 9.16
N PRO A 20 -1.49 -3.16 9.93
CA PRO A 20 -0.82 -2.08 10.65
C PRO A 20 0.07 -2.62 11.78
N ARG A 21 0.99 -1.77 12.27
CA ARG A 21 2.02 -2.14 13.27
C ARG A 21 1.48 -2.77 14.56
N ASP A 22 0.31 -2.37 15.01
CA ASP A 22 -0.31 -2.75 16.28
C ASP A 22 -1.49 -3.71 16.09
N ALA A 23 -1.62 -4.33 14.91
CA ALA A 23 -2.71 -5.26 14.62
C ALA A 23 -2.80 -6.36 15.68
N PHE A 24 -4.03 -6.58 16.18
CA PHE A 24 -4.35 -7.56 17.22
C PHE A 24 -3.65 -7.34 18.58
N SER A 25 -3.06 -6.17 18.80
CA SER A 25 -2.48 -5.82 20.08
C SER A 25 -3.55 -5.66 21.16
N LYS A 26 -3.32 -6.25 22.34
CA LYS A 26 -4.21 -6.10 23.51
C LYS A 26 -3.98 -4.79 24.27
N ASN A 27 -2.80 -4.20 24.10
CA ASN A 27 -2.33 -3.06 24.89
C ASN A 27 -1.87 -1.88 24.00
N GLY A 28 -2.16 -1.92 22.70
CA GLY A 28 -1.76 -0.89 21.72
C GLY A 28 -0.27 -0.86 21.41
N GLN A 29 0.51 -1.84 21.88
CA GLN A 29 1.93 -1.95 21.53
C GLN A 29 2.10 -2.63 20.18
N THR A 30 3.21 -2.32 19.51
CA THR A 30 3.61 -2.93 18.24
C THR A 30 3.63 -4.46 18.33
N THR A 31 2.98 -5.10 17.37
CA THR A 31 3.01 -6.55 17.14
C THR A 31 3.76 -6.92 15.86
N ILE A 32 3.92 -5.98 14.93
CA ILE A 32 4.65 -6.15 13.67
C ILE A 32 5.71 -5.05 13.53
N GLU A 33 6.98 -5.43 13.60
CA GLU A 33 8.12 -4.52 13.44
C GLU A 33 8.79 -4.78 12.07
N PRO A 34 8.81 -3.80 11.15
CA PRO A 34 9.46 -3.95 9.86
C PRO A 34 10.99 -3.96 10.00
N LEU A 35 11.65 -4.77 9.19
CA LEU A 35 13.12 -4.81 9.15
C LEU A 35 13.72 -3.61 8.41
N GLN A 36 12.95 -3.02 7.49
CA GLN A 36 13.34 -1.81 6.78
C GLN A 36 12.94 -0.57 7.59
N SER A 37 13.89 0.36 7.76
CA SER A 37 13.62 1.64 8.41
C SER A 37 12.70 2.54 7.58
N ASN A 38 11.88 3.35 8.26
CA ASN A 38 11.03 4.40 7.66
C ASN A 38 9.96 3.90 6.68
N VAL A 39 9.47 2.67 6.87
CA VAL A 39 8.30 2.16 6.13
C VAL A 39 7.02 2.35 6.92
N THR A 40 5.94 2.66 6.20
CA THR A 40 4.59 2.71 6.73
C THR A 40 3.91 1.37 6.49
N LEU A 41 3.20 0.85 7.50
CA LEU A 41 2.46 -0.41 7.43
C LEU A 41 0.97 -0.14 7.59
N GLY A 42 0.14 -0.92 6.90
CA GLY A 42 -1.31 -0.88 7.09
C GLY A 42 -2.02 0.23 6.33
N GLU A 43 -1.46 0.71 5.23
CA GLU A 43 -2.15 1.61 4.32
C GLU A 43 -3.39 0.94 3.71
N ARG A 44 -4.52 1.65 3.68
CA ARG A 44 -5.80 1.11 3.20
C ARG A 44 -6.48 1.97 2.13
N ILE A 45 -5.79 2.98 1.62
CA ILE A 45 -6.37 3.97 0.70
C ILE A 45 -6.20 3.53 -0.76
N THR A 46 -5.03 3.00 -1.10
CA THR A 46 -4.65 2.68 -2.48
C THR A 46 -4.00 1.32 -2.59
N LEU A 47 -4.24 0.64 -3.71
CA LEU A 47 -3.47 -0.55 -4.09
C LEU A 47 -2.02 -0.14 -4.39
N SER A 48 -1.08 -0.95 -3.93
CA SER A 48 0.31 -0.78 -4.31
C SER A 48 0.57 -1.26 -5.75
N ALA A 49 1.73 -0.92 -6.30
CA ALA A 49 2.14 -1.44 -7.61
C ALA A 49 2.26 -2.98 -7.60
N ASN A 50 2.69 -3.56 -6.48
CA ASN A 50 2.83 -5.00 -6.33
C ASN A 50 1.46 -5.68 -6.20
N ASP A 51 0.51 -5.10 -5.45
CA ASP A 51 -0.87 -5.61 -5.37
C ASP A 51 -1.48 -5.73 -6.77
N ILE A 52 -1.32 -4.69 -7.60
CA ILE A 52 -1.82 -4.65 -8.97
C ILE A 52 -1.12 -5.70 -9.84
N GLN A 53 0.21 -5.83 -9.73
CA GLN A 53 0.99 -6.78 -10.51
C GLN A 53 0.65 -8.23 -10.15
N GLU A 54 0.47 -8.52 -8.86
CA GLU A 54 0.12 -9.85 -8.36
C GLU A 54 -1.22 -10.32 -8.94
N VAL A 55 -2.25 -9.47 -8.86
CA VAL A 55 -3.57 -9.77 -9.44
C VAL A 55 -3.48 -9.97 -10.96
N ARG A 56 -2.74 -9.12 -11.67
CA ARG A 56 -2.57 -9.29 -13.13
C ARG A 56 -1.87 -10.60 -13.49
N ASN A 57 -0.83 -10.96 -12.74
CA ASN A 57 -0.08 -12.20 -12.95
C ASN A 57 -0.98 -13.40 -12.69
N PHE A 58 -1.72 -13.38 -11.57
CA PHE A 58 -2.61 -14.46 -11.16
C PHE A 58 -3.73 -14.73 -12.18
N TYR A 59 -4.32 -13.66 -12.74
CA TYR A 59 -5.40 -13.78 -13.72
C TYR A 59 -4.94 -13.71 -15.18
N ASN A 60 -3.63 -13.75 -15.43
CA ASN A 60 -3.02 -13.65 -16.78
C ASN A 60 -3.58 -12.47 -17.60
N CYS A 61 -3.71 -11.30 -16.98
CA CYS A 61 -4.17 -10.10 -17.68
C CYS A 61 -3.12 -9.64 -18.70
N THR A 62 -3.39 -9.80 -19.99
CA THR A 62 -2.50 -9.45 -21.12
C THR A 62 -2.81 -8.09 -21.77
N GLY A 63 -3.89 -7.43 -21.36
CA GLY A 63 -4.38 -6.22 -22.00
C GLY A 63 -3.65 -4.95 -21.57
N THR A 64 -3.19 -4.15 -22.55
CA THR A 64 -2.92 -2.71 -22.40
C THR A 64 -4.19 -1.87 -22.62
N ASP A 65 -5.39 -2.47 -22.55
CA ASP A 65 -6.63 -1.77 -22.81
C ASP A 65 -6.99 -0.88 -21.62
N HIS A 66 -6.36 0.29 -21.60
CA HIS A 66 -6.72 1.44 -20.79
C HIS A 66 -7.97 2.14 -21.34
N THR A 67 -8.98 1.42 -21.84
CA THR A 67 -10.32 2.01 -21.91
C THR A 67 -10.97 1.97 -20.53
N LEU A 68 -10.31 2.61 -19.57
CA LEU A 68 -11.00 3.21 -18.43
C LEU A 68 -11.62 4.50 -18.98
N PRO A 69 -12.94 4.75 -18.83
CA PRO A 69 -13.48 6.07 -19.12
C PRO A 69 -12.70 7.06 -18.23
N ALA A 70 -12.16 8.11 -18.83
CA ALA A 70 -11.33 9.10 -18.16
C ALA A 70 -11.97 9.53 -16.83
N THR A 71 -11.55 8.93 -15.73
CA THR A 71 -11.86 9.40 -14.39
C THR A 71 -10.62 10.13 -13.96
N THR A 72 -10.70 11.45 -14.14
CA THR A 72 -9.81 12.51 -13.69
C THR A 72 -8.77 12.06 -12.66
N THR A 73 -7.53 11.83 -13.11
CA THR A 73 -6.35 11.90 -12.26
C THR A 73 -6.19 13.35 -11.79
N THR A 74 -6.75 13.67 -10.63
CA THR A 74 -6.23 14.79 -9.84
C THR A 74 -4.97 14.28 -9.17
N SER A 75 -3.81 14.65 -9.72
CA SER A 75 -2.54 14.60 -9.00
C SER A 75 -2.65 15.51 -7.78
N THR A 76 -3.08 14.98 -6.64
CA THR A 76 -2.90 15.64 -5.36
C THR A 76 -1.51 15.32 -4.86
N SER A 77 -0.57 16.21 -5.17
CA SER A 77 0.71 16.28 -4.47
C SER A 77 0.43 16.38 -2.96
N THR A 78 0.83 15.37 -2.19
CA THR A 78 0.77 15.40 -0.73
C THR A 78 1.80 16.39 -0.22
N THR A 79 1.39 17.65 -0.02
CA THR A 79 2.16 18.59 0.79
C THR A 79 2.07 18.12 2.24
N THR A 80 3.23 17.85 2.85
CA THR A 80 3.37 17.63 4.29
C THR A 80 2.88 18.89 5.03
N THR A 81 1.67 18.86 5.56
CA THR A 81 1.16 19.92 6.44
C THR A 81 1.74 19.74 7.85
N THR A 82 2.73 20.56 8.16
CA THR A 82 3.20 20.79 9.52
C THR A 82 2.08 21.44 10.35
N LYS A 83 1.90 20.98 11.59
CA LYS A 83 0.82 21.33 12.53
C LYS A 83 0.87 22.77 13.07
N SER A 84 1.05 23.79 12.22
CA SER A 84 1.17 25.19 12.63
C SER A 84 0.12 26.15 12.07
N GLU A 85 -0.81 25.71 11.22
CA GLU A 85 -1.81 26.62 10.58
C GLU A 85 -3.27 26.38 11.01
N LEU A 86 -3.51 25.84 12.20
CA LEU A 86 -4.84 25.89 12.83
C LEU A 86 -4.92 27.06 13.82
N ILE A 87 -4.76 28.28 13.32
CA ILE A 87 -5.17 29.49 14.03
C ILE A 87 -5.69 30.45 12.96
N ASN A 88 -7.00 30.73 13.03
CA ASN A 88 -7.81 31.62 12.17
C ASN A 88 -8.63 30.93 11.08
N ALA A 89 -9.72 30.30 11.51
CA ALA A 89 -11.00 30.34 10.82
C ALA A 89 -12.06 30.83 11.82
#